data_AF-A0A1S4D7C6-F1
#
_entry.id   AF-A0A1S4D7C6-F1
#
_cell.length_a   1.000
_cell.length_b   1.000
_cell.length_c   1.000
_cell.angle_alpha   90.00
_cell.angle_beta   90.00
_cell.angle_gamma   90.00
#
_symmetry.space_group_name_H-M   'P 1'
#
loop_
_entity.id
_entity.type
_entity.pdbx_description
1 polymer ?
#
loop_
_entity_poly.entity_id
_entity_poly.type
_entity_poly.pdbx_seq_one_letter_code
_entity_poly.pdbx_strand_id
1 'polypeptide(L)'
;MPTEDPTDEEWENFLKKPEDALLECFPSQIQATTVMAVLDVLSNHSPDEEYVGENMEPYWAEDPVINAAFEKFSGRLKELEGIIDGRNADCNLMNRNGAGVVPYELLKPFSEPGVTGKGVPYSISI
;
A
#
# COMPACT_ATOMS: atom_id res chain seq x y z
N MET A 1 -6.66 28.33 2.63
CA MET A 1 -5.73 28.55 3.76
C MET A 1 -5.35 30.02 3.76
N PRO A 2 -5.31 30.70 4.92
CA PRO A 2 -4.96 32.10 4.98
C PRO A 2 -3.55 32.31 4.40
N THR A 3 -3.45 33.28 3.50
CA THR A 3 -2.18 33.73 2.91
C THR A 3 -1.51 34.76 3.83
N GLU A 4 -0.35 35.28 3.42
CA GLU A 4 0.36 36.31 4.19
C GLU A 4 -0.43 37.64 4.29
N ASP A 5 -1.35 37.90 3.36
CA ASP A 5 -2.19 39.11 3.29
C ASP A 5 -3.67 38.76 3.03
N PRO A 6 -4.41 38.23 4.02
CA PRO A 6 -5.83 37.90 3.85
C PRO A 6 -6.70 39.15 3.90
N THR A 7 -7.81 39.14 3.19
CA THR A 7 -8.88 40.12 3.39
C THR A 7 -9.60 39.88 4.72
N ASP A 8 -10.24 40.92 5.27
CA ASP A 8 -11.02 40.79 6.52
C ASP A 8 -12.11 39.71 6.41
N GLU A 9 -12.74 39.57 5.24
CA GLU A 9 -13.76 38.55 4.96
C GLU A 9 -13.18 37.13 4.96
N GLU A 10 -12.06 36.91 4.26
CA GLU A 10 -11.35 35.62 4.26
C GLU A 10 -10.90 35.23 5.66
N TRP A 11 -10.43 36.21 6.45
CA TRP A 11 -10.02 35.99 7.83
C TRP A 11 -11.21 35.62 8.74
N GLU A 12 -12.33 36.33 8.63
CA GLU A 12 -13.55 35.98 9.37
C GLU A 12 -14.09 34.61 8.98
N ASN A 13 -14.08 34.26 7.68
CA ASN A 13 -14.55 32.98 7.20
C ASN A 13 -13.65 31.85 7.68
N PHE A 14 -12.32 32.03 7.66
CA PHE A 14 -11.38 31.07 8.21
C PHE A 14 -11.59 30.84 9.72
N LEU A 15 -11.83 31.90 10.50
CA LEU A 15 -12.10 31.77 11.94
C LEU A 15 -13.42 31.03 12.24
N LYS A 16 -14.43 31.19 11.38
CA LYS A 16 -15.74 30.53 11.53
C LYS A 16 -15.73 29.08 11.02
N LYS A 17 -15.01 28.80 9.92
CA LYS A 17 -14.98 27.52 9.19
C LYS A 17 -13.60 27.27 8.56
N PRO A 18 -12.59 26.93 9.36
CA PRO A 18 -11.24 26.69 8.85
C PRO A 18 -11.16 25.49 7.88
N GLU A 19 -12.08 24.54 7.99
CA GLU A 19 -12.18 23.38 7.10
C GLU A 19 -12.53 23.76 5.66
N ASP A 20 -13.40 24.74 5.44
CA ASP A 20 -13.78 25.19 4.09
C ASP A 20 -12.55 25.82 3.40
N ALA A 21 -11.82 26.67 4.12
CA ALA A 21 -10.58 27.26 3.63
C ALA A 21 -9.48 26.22 3.35
N LEU A 22 -9.46 25.10 4.07
CA LEU A 22 -8.54 24.00 3.79
C LEU A 22 -8.98 23.21 2.54
N LEU A 23 -10.28 22.94 2.40
CA LEU A 23 -10.84 22.24 1.24
C LEU A 23 -10.63 22.99 -0.07
N GLU A 24 -10.64 24.32 -0.04
CA GLU A 24 -10.31 25.16 -1.19
C GLU A 24 -8.86 25.02 -1.66
N CYS A 25 -7.95 24.52 -0.81
CA CYS A 25 -6.57 24.23 -1.20
C CYS A 25 -6.39 22.84 -1.83
N PHE A 26 -7.40 21.97 -1.71
CA PHE A 26 -7.38 20.62 -2.27
C PHE A 26 -7.97 20.61 -3.69
N PRO A 27 -7.77 19.51 -4.45
CA PRO A 27 -8.45 19.32 -5.72
C PRO A 27 -9.96 19.46 -5.56
N SER A 28 -10.63 19.96 -6.62
CA SER A 28 -12.09 19.94 -6.68
C SER A 28 -12.63 18.53 -6.48
N GLN A 29 -13.89 18.41 -6.04
CA GLN A 29 -14.53 17.10 -5.81
C GLN A 29 -14.47 16.18 -7.04
N ILE A 30 -14.62 16.75 -8.25
CA ILE A 30 -14.51 15.98 -9.51
C ILE A 30 -13.09 15.47 -9.71
N GLN A 31 -12.07 16.31 -9.52
CA GLN A 31 -10.67 15.89 -9.65
C GLN A 31 -10.28 14.85 -8.61
N ALA A 32 -10.69 15.04 -7.35
CA ALA A 32 -10.45 14.08 -6.28
C ALA A 32 -11.10 12.72 -6.59
N THR A 33 -12.34 12.71 -7.07
CA THR A 33 -13.05 11.48 -7.47
C THR A 33 -12.32 10.75 -8.60
N THR A 34 -11.84 11.49 -9.61
CA THR A 34 -11.05 10.90 -10.70
C THR A 34 -9.77 10.26 -10.19
N VAL A 35 -9.03 10.94 -9.31
CA VAL A 35 -7.80 10.39 -8.72
C VAL A 35 -8.10 9.15 -7.88
N MET A 36 -9.17 9.18 -7.07
CA MET A 36 -9.59 8.02 -6.28
C MET A 36 -9.91 6.81 -7.17
N ALA A 37 -10.67 6.99 -8.25
CA ALA A 37 -10.99 5.90 -9.18
C ALA A 37 -9.75 5.34 -9.87
N VAL A 38 -8.80 6.20 -10.26
CA VAL A 38 -7.52 5.75 -10.85
C VAL A 38 -6.69 4.97 -9.83
N LEU A 39 -6.54 5.47 -8.61
CA LEU A 39 -5.78 4.78 -7.57
C LEU A 39 -6.42 3.44 -7.16
N ASP A 40 -7.75 3.36 -7.12
CA ASP A 40 -8.47 2.12 -6.85
C ASP A 40 -8.14 1.05 -7.89
N VAL A 41 -8.13 1.41 -9.18
CA VAL A 41 -7.74 0.48 -10.27
C VAL A 41 -6.27 0.08 -10.16
N LEU A 42 -5.36 1.04 -9.95
CA LEU A 42 -3.91 0.78 -9.91
C LEU A 42 -3.46 0.03 -8.65
N SER A 43 -4.25 0.05 -7.57
CA SER A 43 -3.93 -0.61 -6.31
C SER A 43 -4.57 -2.00 -6.18
N ASN A 44 -5.23 -2.49 -7.23
CA ASN A 44 -6.02 -3.71 -7.21
C ASN A 44 -5.23 -4.90 -7.77
N HIS A 45 -5.07 -5.95 -6.97
CA HIS A 45 -4.48 -7.20 -7.43
C HIS A 45 -5.48 -8.02 -8.24
N SER A 46 -5.08 -8.40 -9.47
CA SER A 46 -5.87 -9.30 -10.32
C SER A 46 -6.07 -10.66 -9.66
N PRO A 47 -7.22 -11.34 -9.87
CA PRO A 47 -7.40 -12.75 -9.51
C PRO A 47 -6.37 -13.71 -10.12
N ASP A 48 -5.78 -13.31 -11.24
CA ASP A 48 -4.79 -14.08 -11.99
C ASP A 48 -3.35 -13.58 -11.75
N GLU A 49 -3.12 -12.76 -10.71
CA GLU A 49 -1.79 -12.23 -10.39
C GLU A 49 -0.82 -13.33 -9.92
N GLU A 50 0.45 -13.21 -10.31
CA GLU A 50 1.52 -14.13 -9.88
C GLU A 50 2.48 -13.41 -8.93
N TYR A 51 2.57 -13.91 -7.71
CA TYR A 51 3.41 -13.31 -6.68
C TYR A 51 4.83 -13.88 -6.69
N VAL A 52 5.78 -13.07 -6.22
CA VAL A 52 7.17 -13.47 -6.12
C VAL A 52 7.33 -14.75 -5.29
N GLY A 53 7.93 -15.78 -5.89
CA GLY A 53 8.23 -17.04 -5.20
C GLY A 53 7.00 -17.85 -4.77
N GLU A 54 5.84 -17.58 -5.34
CA GLU A 54 4.62 -18.37 -5.12
C GLU A 54 4.59 -19.60 -6.01
N ASN A 55 4.64 -19.39 -7.33
CA ASN A 55 4.52 -20.44 -8.33
C ASN A 55 5.86 -20.68 -9.04
N MET A 56 6.24 -21.95 -9.17
CA MET A 56 7.40 -22.38 -9.94
C MET A 56 6.98 -22.70 -11.37
N GLU A 57 7.76 -22.24 -12.35
CA GLU A 57 7.59 -22.65 -13.75
C GLU A 57 7.82 -24.18 -13.89
N PRO A 58 6.83 -24.96 -14.38
CA PRO A 58 6.92 -26.41 -14.44
C PRO A 58 8.18 -26.96 -15.10
N TYR A 59 8.64 -26.35 -16.19
CA TYR A 59 9.87 -26.80 -16.87
C TYR A 59 11.14 -26.61 -16.03
N TRP A 60 11.18 -25.62 -15.14
CA TRP A 60 12.30 -25.41 -14.23
C TRP A 60 12.27 -26.37 -13.04
N ALA A 61 11.08 -26.85 -12.66
CA ALA A 61 10.93 -27.83 -11.59
C ALA A 61 11.49 -29.22 -11.95
N GLU A 62 11.65 -29.53 -13.25
CA GLU A 62 12.27 -30.76 -13.73
C GLU A 62 13.77 -30.86 -13.38
N ASP A 63 14.46 -29.72 -13.25
CA ASP A 63 15.83 -29.67 -12.76
C ASP A 63 15.83 -29.72 -11.22
N PRO A 64 16.38 -30.77 -10.59
CA PRO A 64 16.34 -30.91 -9.13
C PRO A 64 17.07 -29.78 -8.39
N VAL A 65 18.10 -29.18 -9.00
CA VAL A 65 18.89 -28.10 -8.40
C VAL A 65 18.09 -26.80 -8.42
N ILE A 66 17.45 -26.49 -9.55
CA ILE A 66 16.60 -25.30 -9.67
C ILE A 66 15.39 -25.41 -8.75
N ASN A 67 14.74 -26.58 -8.72
CA ASN A 67 13.61 -26.86 -7.84
C ASN A 67 13.97 -26.65 -6.35
N ALA A 68 15.06 -27.26 -5.88
CA ALA A 68 15.51 -27.10 -4.50
C ALA A 68 15.87 -25.64 -4.16
N ALA A 69 16.43 -24.89 -5.11
CA ALA A 69 16.75 -23.47 -4.91
C ALA A 69 15.48 -22.62 -4.78
N PHE A 70 14.46 -22.88 -5.61
CA PHE A 70 13.18 -22.17 -5.55
C PHE A 70 12.40 -22.49 -4.27
N GLU A 71 12.34 -23.76 -3.85
CA GLU A 71 11.70 -24.15 -2.58
C GLU A 71 12.33 -23.42 -1.38
N LYS A 72 13.67 -23.31 -1.37
CA LYS A 72 14.38 -22.52 -0.37
C LYS A 72 14.02 -21.03 -0.45
N PHE A 73 13.90 -20.49 -1.66
CA PHE A 73 13.52 -19.09 -1.86
C PHE A 73 12.09 -18.80 -1.37
N SER A 74 11.11 -19.60 -1.81
CA SER A 74 9.71 -19.51 -1.38
C SER A 74 9.58 -19.66 0.14
N GLY A 75 10.29 -20.63 0.73
CA GLY A 75 10.34 -20.82 2.19
C GLY A 75 10.84 -19.58 2.93
N ARG A 76 11.90 -18.92 2.44
CA ARG A 76 12.40 -17.68 3.04
C ARG A 76 11.45 -16.50 2.92
N LEU A 77 10.65 -16.44 1.85
CA LEU A 77 9.61 -15.42 1.71
C LEU A 77 8.46 -15.63 2.72
N LYS A 78 8.07 -16.88 2.96
CA LYS A 78 7.09 -17.22 4.02
C LYS A 78 7.62 -16.85 5.41
N GLU A 79 8.90 -17.09 5.68
CA GLU A 79 9.55 -16.63 6.92
C GLU A 79 9.55 -15.09 7.04
N LEU A 80 9.81 -14.37 5.93
CA LEU A 80 9.80 -12.91 5.89
C LEU A 80 8.42 -12.35 6.28
N GLU A 81 7.33 -12.97 5.83
CA GLU A 81 5.97 -12.55 6.20
C GLU A 81 5.78 -12.56 7.73
N GLY A 82 6.20 -13.64 8.40
CA GLY A 82 6.16 -13.72 9.86
C GLY A 82 7.07 -12.69 10.56
N ILE A 83 8.20 -12.33 9.97
CA ILE A 83 9.06 -11.25 10.48
C ILE A 83 8.34 -9.89 10.36
N ILE A 84 7.64 -9.63 9.25
CA ILE A 84 6.86 -8.41 9.06
C ILE A 84 5.73 -8.33 10.11
N ASP A 85 5.04 -9.44 10.36
CA ASP A 85 4.01 -9.53 11.40
C ASP A 85 4.57 -9.22 12.79
N GLY A 86 5.69 -9.86 13.15
CA GLY A 86 6.37 -9.58 14.41
C GLY A 86 6.74 -8.11 14.58
N ARG A 87 7.21 -7.45 13.50
CA ARG A 87 7.52 -6.02 13.52
C ARG A 87 6.28 -5.14 13.61
N ASN A 88 5.18 -5.53 13.00
CA ASN A 88 3.91 -4.79 13.08
C ASN A 88 3.26 -4.93 14.47
N ALA A 89 3.56 -6.00 15.20
CA ALA A 89 3.09 -6.22 16.57
C ALA A 89 3.99 -5.59 17.65
N ASP A 90 5.22 -5.19 17.33
CA ASP A 90 6.15 -4.62 18.29
C ASP A 90 5.81 -3.15 18.61
N CYS A 91 5.30 -2.91 19.81
CA CYS A 91 4.94 -1.57 20.30
C CYS A 91 6.14 -0.61 20.40
N ASN A 92 7.39 -1.09 20.35
CA ASN A 92 8.57 -0.22 20.30
C ASN A 92 8.82 0.34 18.89
N LEU A 93 8.22 -0.26 17.86
CA LEU A 93 8.29 0.19 16.48
C LEU A 93 7.11 1.13 16.15
N MET A 94 7.15 2.33 16.73
CA MET A 94 6.07 3.33 16.68
C MET A 94 5.61 3.74 15.26
N ASN A 95 6.47 3.59 14.25
CA ASN A 95 6.11 3.86 12.85
C ASN A 95 5.28 2.74 12.20
N ARG A 96 5.03 1.65 12.92
CA ARG A 96 4.33 0.44 12.45
C ARG A 96 3.24 -0.02 13.40
N ASN A 97 3.27 0.46 14.64
CA ASN A 97 2.37 0.07 15.71
C ASN A 97 2.01 1.31 16.55
N GLY A 98 0.71 1.51 16.79
CA GLY A 98 0.21 2.64 17.57
C GLY A 98 -1.21 3.05 17.18
N ALA A 99 -1.80 3.96 17.95
CA ALA A 99 -3.14 4.48 17.66
C ALA A 99 -3.16 5.22 16.31
N GLY A 100 -4.04 4.79 15.41
CA GLY A 100 -4.15 5.38 14.07
C GLY A 100 -3.05 4.96 13.09
N VAL A 101 -2.12 4.09 13.49
CA VAL A 101 -1.07 3.55 12.62
C VAL A 101 -1.54 2.22 12.05
N VAL A 102 -1.68 2.15 10.72
CA VAL A 102 -2.01 0.91 10.02
C VAL A 102 -0.76 0.03 9.94
N PRO A 103 -0.87 -1.31 10.14
CA PRO A 103 0.25 -2.23 9.93
C PRO A 103 0.87 -2.04 8.54
N TYR A 104 2.19 -1.95 8.48
CA TYR A 104 2.86 -1.78 7.19
C TYR A 104 3.09 -3.16 6.55
N GLU A 105 2.28 -3.48 5.55
CA GLU A 105 2.26 -4.81 4.92
C GLU A 105 2.63 -4.82 3.44
N LEU A 106 2.96 -3.67 2.85
CA LEU A 106 3.27 -3.51 1.42
C LEU A 106 4.41 -4.42 0.91
N LEU A 107 5.23 -4.97 1.79
CA LEU A 107 6.34 -5.87 1.45
C LEU A 107 6.08 -7.33 1.87
N LYS A 108 4.86 -7.67 2.30
CA LYS A 108 4.47 -9.08 2.42
C LYS A 108 4.41 -9.69 1.01
N PRO A 109 5.02 -10.85 0.79
CA PRO A 109 5.20 -11.39 -0.55
C PRO A 109 3.88 -11.76 -1.24
N PHE A 110 2.90 -12.26 -0.49
CA PHE A 110 1.66 -12.82 -1.05
C PHE A 110 0.44 -11.96 -0.68
N SER A 111 -0.58 -12.01 -1.54
CA SER A 111 -1.86 -11.35 -1.31
C SER A 111 -3.01 -12.10 -1.97
N GLU A 112 -4.20 -11.85 -1.46
CA GLU A 112 -5.45 -12.17 -2.17
C GLU A 112 -5.73 -11.11 -3.25
N PRO A 113 -6.66 -11.37 -4.18
CA PRO A 113 -7.11 -10.39 -5.16
C PRO A 113 -7.80 -9.18 -4.51
N GLY A 114 -7.75 -8.02 -5.17
CA GLY A 114 -8.34 -6.78 -4.70
C GLY A 114 -7.34 -5.76 -4.12
N VAL A 115 -7.85 -4.71 -3.49
CA VAL A 115 -7.05 -3.67 -2.84
C VAL A 115 -6.74 -4.10 -1.40
N THR A 116 -5.59 -4.74 -1.19
CA THR A 116 -5.27 -5.41 0.08
C THR A 116 -4.22 -4.70 0.92
N GLY A 117 -3.43 -3.80 0.33
CA GLY A 117 -2.30 -3.14 1.01
C GLY A 117 -1.11 -4.05 1.27
N LYS A 118 -1.02 -5.19 0.57
CA LYS A 118 0.07 -6.18 0.66
C LYS A 118 0.21 -6.97 -0.64
N GLY A 119 1.26 -7.78 -0.75
CA GLY A 119 1.54 -8.59 -1.94
C GLY A 119 2.60 -7.94 -2.82
N VAL A 120 3.56 -8.75 -3.27
CA VAL A 120 4.62 -8.31 -4.18
C VAL A 120 4.51 -9.12 -5.47
N PRO A 121 3.93 -8.55 -6.54
CA PRO A 121 3.88 -9.19 -7.85
C PRO A 121 5.28 -9.51 -8.37
N TYR A 122 5.37 -10.54 -9.22
CA TYR A 122 6.62 -10.91 -9.85
C TYR A 122 7.13 -9.86 -10.85
N SER A 123 6.26 -9.00 -11.36
CA SER A 123 6.56 -8.01 -12.41
C SER A 123 5.83 -6.67 -12.19
N ILE A 124 6.05 -5.71 -13.10
CA ILE A 124 5.23 -4.49 -13.16
C ILE A 124 4.00 -4.83 -13.99
N SER A 125 2.95 -5.29 -13.32
CA SER A 125 1.70 -5.78 -13.92
C SER A 125 0.59 -4.73 -14.00
N ILE A 126 0.78 -3.56 -13.38
CA ILE A 126 -0.17 -2.43 -13.36
C ILE A 126 0.54 -1.08 -13.24
#